data_AF-A0A8X9A518-F1
#
_entry.id   AF-A0A8X9A518-F1
#
_cell.length_a   1.000
_cell.length_b   1.000
_cell.length_c   1.000
_cell.angle_alpha   90.00
_cell.angle_beta   90.00
_cell.angle_gamma   90.00
#
_symmetry.space_group_name_H-M   'P 1'
#
loop_
_entity.id
_entity.type
_entity.pdbx_description
1 polymer ?
#
loop_
_entity_poly.entity_id
_entity_poly.type
_entity_poly.pdbx_seq_one_letter_code
_entity_poly.pdbx_strand_id
1 'polypeptide(L)'
;MSGDDSGRVMKFDARTRKTSVLVDKLKFPNGVALSRNGDFLLSVETTTCKLYKLWLKTRNVEVVIDGRAMGIRLDRNGNVVDVLEFGKWKEVSEVHGENGSLWIGPVIKPFSLTHTIPNSNNFL
;
A
#
# COMPACT_ATOMS: atom_id res chain seq x y z
N MET A 1 12.92 -16.84 -0.27
CA MET A 1 11.66 -16.07 -0.23
C MET A 1 10.56 -17.05 -0.55
N SER A 2 9.61 -17.24 0.38
CA SER A 2 8.58 -18.27 0.27
C SER A 2 7.81 -18.13 -1.05
N GLY A 3 7.54 -19.26 -1.71
CA GLY A 3 6.66 -19.32 -2.88
C GLY A 3 5.17 -19.16 -2.53
N ASP A 4 4.86 -18.76 -1.30
CA ASP A 4 3.50 -18.59 -0.80
C ASP A 4 2.87 -17.33 -1.43
N ASP A 5 1.80 -17.56 -2.19
CA ASP A 5 0.99 -16.55 -2.85
C ASP A 5 -0.45 -16.52 -2.31
N SER A 6 -0.71 -17.09 -1.14
CA SER A 6 -2.06 -17.16 -0.56
C SER A 6 -2.65 -15.80 -0.11
N GLY A 7 -1.88 -14.72 -0.23
CA GLY A 7 -2.28 -13.37 0.12
C GLY A 7 -3.45 -12.86 -0.71
N ARG A 8 -4.31 -12.06 -0.07
CA ARG A 8 -5.57 -11.55 -0.65
C ARG A 8 -5.82 -10.11 -0.22
N VAL A 9 -6.38 -9.31 -1.12
CA VAL A 9 -7.06 -8.04 -0.77
C VAL A 9 -8.55 -8.33 -0.69
N MET A 10 -9.16 -8.02 0.46
CA MET A 10 -10.56 -8.30 0.73
C MET A 10 -11.34 -7.02 1.06
N LYS A 11 -12.61 -6.98 0.66
CA LYS A 11 -13.56 -5.95 1.06
C LYS A 11 -14.57 -6.56 2.02
N PHE A 12 -14.76 -5.92 3.16
CA PHE A 12 -15.81 -6.23 4.12
C PHE A 12 -16.95 -5.21 4.03
N ASP A 13 -18.18 -5.68 3.84
CA ASP A 13 -19.39 -4.87 3.95
C ASP A 13 -19.91 -4.98 5.39
N ALA A 14 -19.78 -3.91 6.17
CA ALA A 14 -20.19 -3.88 7.58
C ALA A 14 -21.70 -3.99 7.78
N ARG A 15 -22.51 -3.55 6.81
CA ARG A 15 -23.97 -3.59 6.89
C ARG A 15 -24.48 -5.01 6.67
N THR A 16 -23.95 -5.72 5.68
CA THR A 16 -24.38 -7.09 5.38
C THR A 16 -23.53 -8.15 6.07
N ARG A 17 -22.43 -7.76 6.72
CA ARG A 17 -21.41 -8.66 7.30
C ARG A 17 -20.84 -9.65 6.29
N LYS A 18 -20.71 -9.23 5.03
CA LYS A 18 -20.19 -10.08 3.95
C LYS A 18 -18.79 -9.66 3.59
N THR A 19 -17.91 -10.63 3.41
CA THR A 19 -16.56 -10.42 2.89
C THR A 19 -16.49 -10.89 1.45
N SER A 20 -15.82 -10.12 0.60
CA SER A 20 -15.52 -10.47 -0.79
C SER A 20 -14.03 -10.34 -1.05
N VAL A 21 -13.47 -11.25 -1.85
CA VAL A 21 -12.08 -11.15 -2.33
C VAL A 21 -12.08 -10.22 -3.55
N LEU A 22 -11.23 -9.19 -3.52
CA LEU A 22 -11.04 -8.28 -4.64
C LEU A 22 -9.93 -8.78 -5.56
N VAL A 23 -8.82 -9.24 -4.97
CA VAL A 23 -7.66 -9.84 -5.65
C VAL A 23 -7.07 -10.94 -4.76
N ASP A 24 -6.60 -12.01 -5.38
CA ASP A 24 -5.89 -13.13 -4.75
C ASP A 24 -4.56 -13.41 -5.45
N LYS A 25 -3.85 -14.45 -4.99
CA LYS A 25 -2.54 -14.86 -5.49
C LYS A 25 -1.44 -13.82 -5.27
N LEU A 26 -1.55 -13.08 -4.17
CA LEU A 26 -0.59 -12.04 -3.80
C LEU A 26 0.49 -12.58 -2.88
N LYS A 27 1.74 -12.22 -3.14
CA LYS A 27 2.91 -12.62 -2.34
C LYS A 27 3.23 -11.60 -1.25
N PHE A 28 2.67 -11.83 -0.06
CA PHE A 28 2.81 -10.95 1.10
C PHE A 28 2.33 -9.50 0.83
N PRO A 29 1.02 -9.30 0.55
CA PRO A 29 0.44 -7.97 0.42
C PRO A 29 0.43 -7.27 1.79
N ASN A 30 0.88 -6.01 1.81
CA ASN A 30 1.29 -5.37 3.06
C ASN A 30 0.52 -4.07 3.34
N GLY A 31 0.28 -3.27 2.30
CA GLY A 31 -0.42 -1.99 2.40
C GLY A 31 -1.60 -1.92 1.46
N VAL A 32 -2.65 -1.22 1.88
CA VAL A 32 -3.77 -0.81 1.03
C VAL A 32 -4.10 0.66 1.24
N ALA A 33 -4.48 1.37 0.17
CA ALA A 33 -4.97 2.75 0.25
C ALA A 33 -6.17 2.92 -0.67
N LEU A 34 -7.28 3.41 -0.13
CA LEU A 34 -8.50 3.67 -0.89
C LEU A 34 -8.47 5.08 -1.48
N SER A 35 -8.81 5.20 -2.77
CA SER A 35 -9.05 6.52 -3.38
C SER A 35 -10.19 7.26 -2.68
N ARG A 36 -10.12 8.59 -2.62
CA ARG A 36 -11.10 9.42 -1.90
C ARG A 36 -12.55 9.17 -2.36
N ASN A 37 -12.74 8.98 -3.65
CA ASN A 37 -14.06 8.74 -4.25
C ASN A 37 -14.46 7.25 -4.27
N GLY A 38 -13.59 6.35 -3.79
CA GLY A 38 -13.84 4.92 -3.75
C GLY A 38 -13.86 4.24 -5.13
N ASP A 39 -13.26 4.83 -6.16
CA ASP A 39 -13.20 4.23 -7.50
C ASP A 39 -12.14 3.14 -7.62
N PHE A 40 -11.00 3.32 -6.94
CA PHE A 40 -9.89 2.37 -6.93
C PHE A 40 -9.24 2.21 -5.55
N LEU A 41 -8.54 1.10 -5.38
CA LEU A 41 -7.69 0.80 -4.23
C LEU A 41 -6.27 0.52 -4.73
N LEU A 42 -5.26 1.07 -4.05
CA LEU A 42 -3.86 0.74 -4.29
C LEU A 42 -3.41 -0.31 -3.29
N SER A 43 -2.60 -1.28 -3.73
CA SER A 43 -2.02 -2.29 -2.84
C SER A 43 -0.55 -2.57 -3.18
N VAL A 44 0.28 -2.67 -2.15
CA VAL A 44 1.71 -3.02 -2.30
C VAL A 44 1.92 -4.49 -1.95
N GLU A 45 2.58 -5.21 -2.85
CA GLU A 45 3.03 -6.58 -2.66
C GLU A 45 4.53 -6.60 -2.36
N THR A 46 4.88 -6.96 -1.12
CA THR A 46 6.26 -6.82 -0.62
C THR A 46 7.22 -7.78 -1.30
N THR A 47 6.83 -9.03 -1.55
CA THR A 47 7.76 -10.04 -2.09
C THR A 47 8.18 -9.74 -3.52
N THR A 48 7.30 -9.17 -4.35
CA THR A 48 7.63 -8.76 -5.71
C THR A 48 7.93 -7.26 -5.84
N CYS A 49 7.73 -6.51 -4.75
CA CYS A 49 7.87 -5.06 -4.70
C CYS A 49 7.03 -4.36 -5.78
N LYS A 50 5.80 -4.83 -6.00
CA LYS A 50 4.86 -4.29 -6.99
C LYS A 50 3.81 -3.41 -6.34
N LEU A 51 3.42 -2.34 -7.03
CA LEU A 51 2.25 -1.54 -6.71
C LEU A 51 1.11 -1.90 -7.67
N TYR A 52 0.00 -2.37 -7.13
CA TYR A 52 -1.22 -2.65 -7.87
C TYR A 52 -2.23 -1.53 -7.71
N LYS A 53 -2.96 -1.21 -8.78
CA LYS A 53 -4.19 -0.42 -8.78
C LYS A 53 -5.37 -1.30 -9.12
N LEU A 54 -6.32 -1.38 -8.20
CA LEU A 54 -7.51 -2.21 -8.27
C LEU A 54 -8.72 -1.29 -8.51
N TRP A 55 -9.28 -1.31 -9.70
CA TRP A 55 -10.51 -0.58 -10.02
C TRP A 55 -11.72 -1.30 -9.42
N LEU A 56 -12.39 -0.69 -8.45
CA LEU A 56 -13.41 -1.36 -7.64
C LEU A 56 -14.73 -1.60 -8.39
N LYS A 57 -15.04 -0.78 -9.40
CA LYS A 57 -16.24 -0.92 -10.23
C LYS A 57 -16.08 -1.98 -11.31
N THR A 58 -14.95 -1.97 -12.03
CA THR A 58 -14.70 -2.87 -13.16
C THR A 58 -14.01 -4.17 -12.75
N ARG A 59 -13.41 -4.22 -11.55
CA ARG A 59 -12.54 -5.30 -11.05
C ARG A 59 -11.27 -5.50 -11.88
N ASN A 60 -10.84 -4.46 -12.60
CA ASN A 60 -9.57 -4.46 -13.30
C ASN A 60 -8.42 -4.27 -12.32
N VAL A 61 -7.30 -4.93 -12.59
CA VAL A 61 -6.06 -4.84 -11.81
C VAL A 61 -4.93 -4.41 -12.75
N GLU A 62 -4.21 -3.38 -12.36
CA GLU A 62 -3.08 -2.83 -13.11
C GLU A 62 -1.83 -2.82 -12.23
N VAL A 63 -0.67 -3.19 -12.78
CA VAL A 63 0.62 -2.93 -12.13
C VAL A 63 1.03 -1.52 -12.50
N VAL A 64 1.13 -0.65 -11.50
CA VAL A 64 1.53 0.76 -11.68
C VAL A 64 3.03 0.93 -11.49
N ILE A 65 3.65 0.12 -10.63
CA ILE A 65 5.10 0.08 -10.41
C ILE A 65 5.54 -1.37 -10.35
N ASP A 66 6.54 -1.74 -11.16
CA ASP A 66 7.10 -3.09 -11.23
C ASP A 66 8.53 -3.13 -10.68
N GLY A 67 8.68 -3.77 -9.52
CA GLY A 67 9.92 -3.80 -8.77
C GLY A 67 10.18 -2.49 -8.03
N ARG A 68 10.59 -2.62 -6.76
CA ARG A 68 10.97 -1.57 -5.79
C ARG A 68 9.87 -0.97 -4.91
N ALA A 69 8.57 -1.14 -5.10
CA ALA A 69 7.60 -0.55 -4.16
C ALA A 69 7.54 -1.28 -2.79
N MET A 70 7.68 -0.54 -1.69
CA MET A 70 7.47 -1.03 -0.30
C MET A 70 6.39 -0.26 0.48
N GLY A 71 6.14 1.00 0.11
CA GLY A 71 5.11 1.84 0.72
C GLY A 71 4.76 2.98 -0.21
N ILE A 72 3.57 3.55 -0.05
CA ILE A 72 3.09 4.66 -0.89
C ILE A 72 2.51 5.77 -0.01
N ARG A 73 2.66 7.01 -0.45
CA ARG A 73 1.97 8.18 0.12
C ARG A 73 1.04 8.78 -0.93
N LEU A 74 -0.17 9.08 -0.50
CA LEU A 74 -1.15 9.78 -1.31
C LEU A 74 -1.28 11.24 -0.89
N ASP A 75 -1.55 12.13 -1.83
CA ASP A 75 -2.02 13.47 -1.54
C ASP A 75 -3.52 13.46 -1.15
N ARG A 76 -4.08 14.65 -0.89
CA ARG A 76 -5.50 14.79 -0.53
C ARG A 76 -6.47 14.35 -1.63
N ASN A 77 -6.01 14.28 -2.87
CA ASN A 77 -6.78 13.89 -4.05
C ASN A 77 -6.66 12.39 -4.34
N GLY A 78 -5.77 11.67 -3.65
CA GLY A 78 -5.49 10.25 -3.87
C GLY A 78 -4.41 9.98 -4.92
N ASN A 79 -3.65 11.00 -5.33
CA ASN A 79 -2.52 10.82 -6.23
C ASN A 79 -1.31 10.31 -5.46
N VAL A 80 -0.55 9.39 -6.06
CA VAL A 80 0.72 8.93 -5.48
C VAL A 80 1.73 10.06 -5.56
N VAL A 81 2.22 10.50 -4.40
CA VAL A 81 3.19 11.60 -4.27
C VAL A 81 4.51 11.15 -3.64
N ASP A 82 4.58 9.91 -3.17
CA ASP A 82 5.82 9.29 -2.71
C ASP A 82 5.72 7.77 -2.77
N VAL A 83 6.86 7.12 -3.01
CA VAL A 83 6.99 5.65 -3.03
C VAL A 83 8.26 5.29 -2.27
N LEU A 84 8.10 4.54 -1.18
CA LEU A 84 9.23 3.98 -0.45
C LEU A 84 9.80 2.81 -1.25
N GLU A 85 11.08 2.90 -1.60
CA GLU A 85 11.71 1.87 -2.42
C GLU A 85 12.45 0.76 -1.63
N PHE A 86 12.34 -0.47 -2.12
CA PHE A 86 13.07 -1.65 -1.64
C PHE A 86 14.59 -1.45 -1.82
N GLY A 87 15.37 -1.86 -0.83
CA GLY A 87 16.84 -1.73 -0.81
C GLY A 87 17.35 -0.60 0.09
N LYS A 88 16.60 0.50 0.25
CA LYS A 88 16.83 1.47 1.33
C LYS A 88 16.30 0.97 2.68
N TRP A 89 15.27 0.13 2.65
CA TRP A 89 14.53 -0.31 3.83
C TRP A 89 14.35 -1.84 3.79
N LYS A 90 14.62 -2.54 4.90
CA LYS A 90 14.73 -4.03 4.92
C LYS A 90 13.60 -4.75 5.67
N GLU A 91 12.91 -4.09 6.61
CA GLU A 91 11.88 -4.71 7.46
C GLU A 91 10.72 -3.72 7.67
N VAL A 92 9.90 -3.53 6.63
CA VAL A 92 8.70 -2.69 6.69
C VAL A 92 7.47 -3.57 6.56
N SER A 93 6.60 -3.60 7.58
CA SER A 93 5.28 -4.22 7.46
C SER A 93 4.14 -3.23 7.60
N GLU A 94 4.39 -2.05 8.15
CA GLU A 94 3.39 -1.00 8.28
C GLU A 94 4.01 0.35 7.98
N VAL A 95 3.18 1.20 7.36
CA VAL A 95 3.49 2.58 7.06
C VAL A 95 2.26 3.40 7.44
N HIS A 96 2.44 4.37 8.32
CA HIS A 96 1.40 5.27 8.79
C HIS A 96 1.87 6.72 8.68
N GLY A 97 1.07 7.60 8.07
CA GLY A 97 1.40 9.02 7.95
C GLY A 97 0.61 9.85 8.97
N GLU A 98 1.30 10.68 9.75
CA GLU A 98 0.67 11.60 10.71
C GLU A 98 1.52 12.87 10.90
N ASN A 99 0.88 14.05 10.93
CA ASN A 99 1.52 15.35 11.23
C ASN A 99 2.80 15.64 10.40
N GLY A 100 2.78 15.34 9.11
CA GLY A 100 3.93 15.55 8.21
C GLY A 100 5.09 14.55 8.41
N SER A 101 4.89 13.54 9.24
CA SER A 101 5.85 12.47 9.49
C SER A 101 5.31 11.14 8.97
N LEU A 102 6.22 10.31 8.46
CA LEU A 102 5.92 8.93 8.13
C LEU A 102 6.47 8.02 9.22
N TRP A 103 5.57 7.27 9.86
CA TRP A 103 5.86 6.22 10.82
C TRP A 103 5.97 4.91 10.08
N ILE A 104 7.12 4.27 10.19
CA ILE A 104 7.41 3.01 9.49
C ILE A 104 7.91 2.02 10.54
N GLY A 105 7.30 0.84 10.59
CA GLY A 105 7.69 -0.19 11.55
C GLY A 105 7.21 -1.58 11.15
N PRO A 106 7.74 -2.64 11.79
CA PRO A 106 7.22 -3.97 11.66
C PRO A 106 6.15 -4.27 12.73
N VAL A 107 5.15 -5.07 12.38
CA VAL A 107 4.07 -5.55 13.25
C VAL A 107 4.63 -6.47 14.34
N ILE A 108 5.76 -7.13 14.05
CA ILE A 108 6.27 -8.26 14.83
C ILE A 108 7.44 -7.87 15.75
N LYS A 109 8.09 -6.72 15.55
CA LYS A 109 9.20 -6.25 16.40
C LYS A 109 8.93 -4.80 16.84
N PRO A 110 9.09 -4.45 18.13
CA PRO A 110 8.86 -3.08 18.59
C PRO A 110 10.03 -2.17 18.18
N PHE A 111 10.00 -1.66 16.94
CA PHE A 111 10.78 -0.49 16.56
C PHE A 111 9.94 0.41 15.67
N SER A 112 9.82 1.68 16.04
CA SER A 112 9.24 2.72 15.21
C SER A 112 10.36 3.62 14.70
N LEU A 113 10.44 3.80 13.39
CA LEU A 113 11.32 4.80 12.79
C LEU A 113 10.45 5.94 12.25
N THR A 114 10.87 7.17 12.52
CA THR A 114 10.21 8.38 12.02
C THR A 114 11.02 8.95 10.87
N HIS A 115 10.39 9.15 9.72
CA HIS A 115 10.97 9.91 8.61
C HIS A 115 10.26 11.25 8.46
N THR A 116 11.02 12.34 8.54
CA THR A 116 10.50 13.71 8.34
C THR A 116 10.36 13.98 6.85
N ILE A 117 9.15 14.36 6.43
CA ILE A 117 8.86 14.67 5.05
C ILE A 117 9.17 16.16 4.83
N PRO A 118 10.09 16.52 3.92
CA PRO A 118 10.31 17.92 3.57
C PRO A 118 9.03 18.52 2.97
N ASN A 119 8.67 19.75 3.35
CA ASN A 119 7.51 20.46 2.80
C ASN A 119 7.63 20.52 1.27
N SER A 120 6.77 19.77 0.57
CA SER A 120 6.72 19.75 -0.89
C SER A 120 5.97 20.99 -1.39
N ASN A 121 6.65 22.12 -1.46
CA ASN A 121 6.18 23.30 -2.19
C ASN A 121 6.50 23.27 -3.69
N ASN A 122 7.05 22.17 -4.22
CA ASN A 122 7.45 22.06 -5.62
C ASN A 122 6.89 20.81 -6.27
N PHE A 123 5.63 20.84 -6.67
CA PHE A 123 5.15 20.10 -7.84
C PHE A 123 4.10 20.97 -8.52
N LEU A 124 4.47 21.49 -9.70
CA LEU A 124 3.60 22.14 -10.69
C LEU A 124 2.64 21.11 -11.31
#